data_AF-A0A9Q3DVC7-F1
#
_entry.id   AF-A0A9Q3DVC7-F1
#
_cell.length_a   1.000
_cell.length_b   1.000
_cell.length_c   1.000
_cell.angle_alpha   90.00
_cell.angle_beta   90.00
_cell.angle_gamma   90.00
#
_symmetry.space_group_name_H-M   'P 1'
#
loop_
_entity.id
_entity.type
_entity.pdbx_description
1 polymer ?
#
loop_
_entity_poly.entity_id
_entity_poly.type
_entity_poly.pdbx_seq_one_letter_code
_entity_poly.pdbx_strand_id
1 'polypeptide(L)'
;MKEGGYVALYITDFRSLVSRIGDWGERALIHLFRMGFPSRIQDQLASHPSNIDSLQDLMKISLELDTRYHEKKKGKNHHQEKKPKPQNQTLLIIKSLQAQVTRRIISFSKVGEAPFFLVE
;
A
#
# COMPACT_ATOMS: atom_id res chain seq x y z
N MET A 1 14.59 -16.28 -9.82
CA MET A 1 13.66 -15.47 -9.01
C MET A 1 12.74 -16.41 -8.21
N LYS A 2 12.24 -16.02 -7.01
CA LYS A 2 11.30 -16.86 -6.22
C LYS A 2 9.84 -16.62 -6.65
N GLU A 3 9.00 -17.64 -6.48
CA GLU A 3 7.54 -17.55 -6.70
C GLU A 3 6.92 -16.45 -5.83
N GLY A 4 6.46 -15.36 -6.46
CA GLY A 4 5.86 -14.20 -5.78
C GLY A 4 6.81 -13.05 -5.43
N GLY A 5 8.07 -13.11 -5.85
CA GLY A 5 8.94 -11.92 -5.86
C GLY A 5 8.47 -10.89 -6.89
N TYR A 6 8.94 -9.65 -6.76
CA TYR A 6 8.66 -8.58 -7.72
C TYR A 6 9.66 -8.63 -8.88
N VAL A 7 9.16 -8.53 -10.11
CA VAL A 7 9.99 -8.52 -11.32
C VAL A 7 10.90 -7.29 -11.36
N ALA A 8 10.46 -6.16 -10.79
CA ALA A 8 11.26 -4.92 -10.71
C ALA A 8 12.61 -5.11 -10.00
N LEU A 9 12.64 -5.90 -8.91
CA LEU A 9 13.86 -6.18 -8.17
C LEU A 9 14.80 -7.06 -9.02
N TYR A 10 14.23 -8.10 -9.64
CA TYR A 10 14.98 -8.97 -10.53
C TYR A 10 15.59 -8.22 -11.73
N ILE A 11 14.87 -7.28 -12.33
CA ILE A 11 15.40 -6.42 -13.41
C ILE A 11 16.60 -5.59 -12.93
N THR A 12 16.52 -5.04 -11.73
CA THR A 12 17.60 -4.22 -11.15
C THR A 12 18.85 -5.07 -10.94
N ASP A 13 18.69 -6.24 -10.32
CA ASP A 13 19.79 -7.19 -10.09
C ASP A 13 20.38 -7.67 -11.42
N PHE A 14 19.53 -7.98 -12.39
CA PHE A 14 19.94 -8.42 -13.73
C PHE A 14 20.75 -7.33 -14.45
N ARG A 15 20.31 -6.07 -14.42
CA ARG A 15 21.07 -4.95 -15.01
C ARG A 15 22.42 -4.75 -14.34
N SER A 16 22.48 -4.87 -13.01
CA SER A 16 23.75 -4.83 -12.27
C SER A 16 24.67 -5.98 -12.69
N LEU A 17 24.12 -7.18 -12.87
CA LEU A 17 24.88 -8.35 -13.33
C LEU A 17 25.41 -8.16 -14.75
N VAL A 18 24.57 -7.71 -15.69
CA VAL A 18 24.97 -7.45 -17.08
C VAL A 18 26.07 -6.40 -17.15
N SER A 19 25.95 -5.32 -16.36
CA SER A 19 26.98 -4.28 -16.28
C SER A 19 28.33 -4.80 -15.79
N ARG A 20 28.36 -5.90 -15.02
CA ARG A 20 29.60 -6.50 -14.49
C ARG A 20 30.23 -7.51 -15.43
N ILE A 21 29.41 -8.20 -16.25
CA ILE A 21 29.87 -9.29 -17.11
C ILE A 21 30.33 -8.77 -18.50
N GLY A 22 29.86 -7.60 -18.95
CA GLY A 22 30.32 -6.95 -20.19
C GLY A 22 29.43 -7.25 -21.42
N ASP A 23 29.97 -7.03 -22.63
CA ASP A 23 29.26 -7.02 -23.92
C ASP A 23 28.68 -8.38 -24.35
N TRP A 24 27.59 -8.79 -23.71
CA TRP A 24 26.78 -9.91 -24.17
C TRP A 24 25.80 -9.44 -25.24
N GLY A 25 25.68 -10.21 -26.31
CA GLY A 25 24.72 -9.92 -27.36
C GLY A 25 23.28 -9.91 -26.82
N GLU A 26 22.44 -9.01 -27.34
CA GLU A 26 21.06 -8.81 -26.85
C GLU A 26 20.26 -10.12 -26.83
N ARG A 27 20.44 -10.99 -27.84
CA ARG A 27 19.79 -12.32 -27.89
C ARG A 27 20.18 -13.23 -26.72
N ALA A 28 21.44 -13.20 -26.30
CA ALA A 28 21.92 -13.98 -25.16
C ALA A 28 21.32 -13.44 -23.85
N LEU A 29 21.25 -12.11 -23.72
CA LEU A 29 20.62 -11.46 -22.57
C LEU A 29 19.12 -11.78 -22.49
N ILE A 30 18.40 -11.76 -23.62
CA ILE A 30 16.99 -12.15 -23.69
C ILE A 30 16.81 -13.59 -23.21
N HIS A 31 17.65 -14.51 -23.70
CA HIS A 31 17.55 -15.92 -23.31
C HIS A 31 17.83 -16.14 -21.82
N LEU A 32 18.88 -15.51 -21.28
CA LEU A 32 19.21 -15.56 -19.86
C LEU A 32 18.09 -14.98 -19.00
N PHE A 33 17.52 -13.86 -19.43
CA PHE A 33 16.43 -13.20 -18.72
C PHE A 33 15.17 -14.09 -18.69
N ARG A 34 14.83 -14.77 -19.80
CA ARG A 34 13.70 -15.71 -19.87
C ARG A 34 13.87 -16.92 -18.96
N MET A 35 15.08 -17.44 -18.82
CA MET A 35 15.36 -18.56 -17.91
C MET A 35 15.20 -18.21 -16.43
N GLY A 36 15.46 -16.96 -16.04
CA GLY A 36 15.36 -16.56 -14.63
C GLY A 36 13.94 -16.33 -14.11
N PHE A 37 12.94 -16.38 -14.98
CA PHE A 37 11.54 -16.16 -14.62
C PHE A 37 10.89 -17.37 -13.92
N PRO A 38 9.99 -17.13 -12.96
CA PRO A 38 9.11 -18.16 -12.44
C PRO A 38 8.14 -18.64 -13.54
N SER A 39 7.73 -19.90 -13.47
CA SER A 39 6.86 -20.55 -14.48
C SER A 39 5.58 -19.74 -14.74
N ARG A 40 5.02 -19.15 -13.69
CA ARG A 40 3.85 -18.28 -13.78
C ARG A 40 4.04 -17.09 -14.74
N ILE A 41 5.20 -16.43 -14.70
CA ILE A 41 5.47 -15.29 -15.60
C ILE A 41 5.73 -15.81 -17.01
N GLN A 42 6.38 -16.97 -17.15
CA GLN A 42 6.61 -17.61 -18.44
C GLN A 42 5.30 -17.98 -19.14
N ASP A 43 4.31 -18.52 -18.42
CA ASP A 43 2.98 -18.84 -18.97
C ASP A 43 2.24 -17.57 -19.42
N GLN A 44 2.27 -16.51 -18.62
CA GLN A 44 1.64 -15.24 -18.99
C GLN A 44 2.33 -14.59 -20.20
N LEU A 45 3.64 -14.76 -20.32
CA LEU A 45 4.41 -14.27 -21.46
C LEU A 45 4.12 -15.09 -22.72
N ALA A 46 3.99 -16.41 -22.62
CA ALA A 46 3.63 -17.28 -23.73
C ALA A 46 2.21 -17.02 -24.24
N SER A 47 1.31 -16.61 -23.35
CA SER A 47 -0.05 -16.18 -23.72
C SER A 47 -0.10 -14.78 -24.33
N HIS A 48 1.00 -14.02 -24.32
CA HIS A 48 1.03 -12.66 -24.86
C HIS A 48 1.17 -12.70 -26.39
N PRO A 49 0.31 -12.02 -27.16
CA PRO A 49 0.31 -12.08 -28.63
C PRO A 49 1.45 -11.30 -29.30
N SER A 50 2.39 -10.73 -28.54
CA SER A 50 3.45 -9.86 -29.07
C SER A 50 4.73 -10.66 -29.28
N ASN A 51 5.36 -10.52 -30.45
CA ASN A 51 6.74 -10.92 -30.64
C ASN A 51 7.64 -9.95 -29.88
N ILE A 52 8.34 -10.45 -28.87
CA ILE A 52 9.23 -9.67 -28.03
C ILE A 52 10.65 -9.84 -28.55
N ASP A 53 11.03 -8.99 -29.51
CA ASP A 53 12.34 -9.06 -30.15
C ASP A 53 13.42 -8.22 -29.45
N SER A 54 13.04 -7.35 -28.52
CA SER A 54 13.98 -6.54 -27.73
C SER A 54 13.93 -6.87 -26.25
N LEU A 55 15.11 -6.84 -25.62
CA LEU A 55 15.26 -7.03 -24.19
C LEU A 55 14.48 -5.98 -23.37
N GLN A 56 14.43 -4.74 -23.87
CA GLN A 56 13.70 -3.64 -23.21
C GLN A 56 12.20 -3.90 -23.17
N ASP A 57 11.63 -4.37 -24.29
CA ASP A 57 10.20 -4.67 -24.39
C ASP A 57 9.84 -5.87 -23.50
N LEU A 58 10.72 -6.87 -23.44
CA LEU A 58 10.59 -8.01 -22.52
C LEU A 58 10.52 -7.57 -21.06
N MET A 59 11.42 -6.66 -20.65
CA MET A 59 11.41 -6.12 -19.29
C MET A 59 10.11 -5.36 -19.02
N LYS A 60 9.65 -4.53 -19.95
CA LYS A 60 8.43 -3.73 -19.79
C LYS A 60 7.18 -4.59 -19.65
N ILE A 61 6.98 -5.55 -20.55
CA ILE A 61 5.83 -6.47 -20.53
C ILE A 61 5.85 -7.30 -19.24
N SER A 62 7.03 -7.83 -18.85
CA SER A 62 7.13 -8.60 -17.61
C SER A 62 6.79 -7.78 -16.37
N LEU A 63 7.14 -6.49 -16.33
CA LEU A 63 6.81 -5.57 -15.23
C LEU A 63 5.30 -5.27 -15.19
N GLU A 64 4.66 -5.08 -16.35
CA GLU A 64 3.23 -4.84 -16.45
C GLU A 64 2.42 -6.06 -15.96
N LEU A 65 2.81 -7.26 -16.40
CA LEU A 65 2.19 -8.52 -15.96
C LEU A 65 2.32 -8.73 -14.44
N ASP A 66 3.48 -8.41 -13.88
CA ASP A 66 3.73 -8.51 -12.45
C ASP A 66 2.86 -7.51 -11.66
N THR A 67 2.85 -6.25 -12.10
CA THR A 67 2.04 -5.18 -11.49
C THR A 67 0.57 -5.55 -11.48
N ARG A 68 0.02 -5.97 -12.63
CA ARG A 68 -1.38 -6.40 -12.76
C ARG A 68 -1.72 -7.57 -11.83
N TYR A 69 -0.80 -8.51 -11.64
CA TYR A 69 -1.02 -9.61 -10.72
C TYR A 69 -1.04 -9.17 -9.26
N HIS A 70 -0.08 -8.34 -8.87
CA HIS A 70 0.00 -7.83 -7.50
C HIS A 70 -1.23 -6.97 -7.16
N GLU A 71 -1.73 -6.18 -8.12
CA GLU A 71 -2.99 -5.46 -8.00
C GLU A 71 -4.18 -6.42 -7.85
N LYS A 72 -4.29 -7.46 -8.70
CA LYS A 72 -5.36 -8.47 -8.59
C LYS A 72 -5.32 -9.20 -7.24
N LYS A 73 -4.13 -9.47 -6.71
CA LYS A 73 -3.95 -10.09 -5.38
C LYS A 73 -4.33 -9.14 -4.25
N LYS A 74 -3.96 -7.86 -4.33
CA LYS A 74 -4.38 -6.81 -3.37
C LYS A 74 -5.90 -6.58 -3.39
N GLY A 75 -6.53 -6.60 -4.58
CA GLY A 75 -7.97 -6.46 -4.73
C GLY A 75 -8.76 -7.64 -4.14
N LYS A 76 -8.26 -8.87 -4.27
CA LYS A 76 -8.87 -10.05 -3.64
C LYS A 76 -8.78 -10.03 -2.12
N ASN A 77 -7.69 -9.50 -1.56
CA ASN A 77 -7.56 -9.32 -0.11
C ASN A 77 -8.48 -8.21 0.44
N HIS A 78 -8.88 -7.25 -0.39
CA HIS A 78 -9.81 -6.18 0.01
C HIS A 78 -11.29 -6.54 -0.17
N HIS A 79 -11.62 -7.59 -0.94
CA HIS A 79 -13.01 -7.99 -1.14
C HIS A 79 -13.53 -8.98 -0.08
N GLN A 80 -12.67 -9.48 0.81
CA GLN A 80 -13.10 -10.39 1.90
C GLN A 80 -13.29 -9.71 3.26
N GLU A 81 -13.01 -8.42 3.43
CA GLU A 81 -13.35 -7.73 4.68
C GLU A 81 -13.61 -6.23 4.49
N LYS A 82 -14.78 -5.90 3.94
CA LYS A 82 -15.41 -4.59 4.20
C LYS A 82 -16.89 -4.78 4.51
N LYS A 83 -17.18 -5.37 5.69
CA LYS A 83 -18.42 -5.02 6.40
C LYS A 83 -18.35 -3.51 6.70
N PRO A 84 -19.39 -2.71 6.41
CA PRO A 84 -19.36 -1.29 6.73
C PRO A 84 -19.30 -1.13 8.25
N LYS A 85 -18.18 -0.62 8.79
CA LYS A 85 -18.11 -0.16 10.18
C LYS A 85 -18.99 1.09 10.30
N PRO A 86 -19.98 1.14 11.21
CA PRO A 86 -20.75 2.36 11.43
C PRO A 86 -19.85 3.42 12.06
N GLN A 87 -19.54 4.47 11.29
CA GLN A 87 -18.61 5.55 11.62
C GLN A 87 -19.18 6.58 12.63
N ASN A 88 -20.13 6.19 13.47
CA ASN A 88 -20.87 7.12 14.33
C ASN A 88 -20.45 7.12 15.82
N GLN A 89 -19.42 6.38 16.22
CA GLN A 89 -18.98 6.39 17.63
C GLN A 89 -18.03 7.54 17.97
N THR A 90 -17.15 7.95 17.04
CA THR A 90 -16.18 9.03 17.30
C THR A 90 -16.86 10.40 17.43
N LEU A 91 -17.94 10.63 16.69
CA LEU A 91 -18.67 11.91 16.72
C LEU A 91 -19.47 12.10 18.03
N LEU A 92 -19.94 11.01 18.63
CA LEU A 92 -20.65 11.04 19.93
C LEU A 92 -19.70 11.35 21.08
N ILE A 93 -18.47 10.80 21.05
CA ILE A 93 -17.46 11.06 22.09
C ILE A 93 -17.06 12.54 22.07
N ILE A 94 -16.76 13.11 20.90
CA ILE A 94 -16.35 14.52 20.77
C ILE A 94 -17.47 15.47 21.20
N LYS A 95 -18.74 15.20 20.83
CA LYS A 95 -19.89 16.00 21.29
C LYS A 95 -20.11 15.89 22.80
N SER A 96 -19.89 14.70 23.40
CA SER A 96 -20.04 14.51 24.85
C SER A 96 -18.96 15.23 25.66
N LEU A 97 -17.72 15.30 25.15
CA LEU A 97 -16.61 16.04 25.77
C LEU A 97 -16.83 17.55 25.72
N GLN A 98 -17.33 18.08 24.58
CA GLN A 98 -17.71 19.48 24.46
C GLN A 98 -18.85 19.87 25.42
N ALA A 99 -19.81 18.97 25.66
CA ALA A 99 -20.91 19.21 26.61
C ALA A 99 -20.47 19.19 28.09
N GLN A 100 -19.38 18.48 28.44
CA GLN A 100 -18.85 18.45 29.81
C GLN A 100 -17.94 19.65 30.12
N VAL A 101 -17.15 20.12 29.16
CA VAL A 101 -16.24 21.27 29.36
C VAL A 101 -17.02 22.58 29.55
N THR A 102 -18.13 22.78 28.83
CA THR A 102 -18.95 24.00 28.96
C THR A 102 -19.69 24.10 30.30
N ARG A 103 -19.90 22.98 31.03
CA ARG A 103 -20.50 23.03 32.38
C ARG A 103 -19.53 23.43 33.48
N ARG A 104 -18.21 23.38 33.25
CA ARG A 104 -17.21 23.69 34.28
C ARG A 104 -16.79 25.17 34.36
N ILE A 105 -17.12 25.97 33.34
CA ILE A 105 -16.70 27.38 33.28
C ILE A 105 -17.74 28.31 33.94
N ILE A 106 -18.98 27.87 34.16
CA ILE A 106 -20.07 28.70 34.70
C ILE A 106 -20.26 28.54 36.23
N SER A 107 -19.50 27.67 36.90
CA SER A 107 -19.69 27.39 38.33
C SER A 107 -18.70 28.08 39.29
N PHE A 108 -17.89 29.04 38.82
CA PHE A 108 -16.94 29.78 39.68
C PHE A 108 -17.21 31.29 39.81
N SER A 109 -18.39 31.78 39.42
CA SER A 109 -18.76 33.19 39.69
C SER A 109 -20.25 33.36 39.93
N LYS A 110 -20.77 32.75 41.00
CA LYS A 110 -21.94 33.29 41.68
C LYS A 110 -22.09 32.73 43.10
N VAL A 111 -22.34 33.66 44.02
CA VAL A 111 -22.83 33.50 45.41
C VAL A 111 -21.73 33.22 46.46
N GLY A 112 -21.53 34.03 47.49
CA GLY A 112 -22.34 35.16 47.93
C GLY A 112 -21.71 35.94 49.08
N GLU A 113 -22.06 37.21 49.12
CA GLU A 113 -22.06 38.04 50.33
C GLU A 113 -22.92 37.40 51.43
N ALA A 114 -22.38 37.54 52.65
CA ALA A 114 -23.01 37.60 53.98
C ALA A 114 -23.91 36.44 54.46
N PRO A 115 -23.82 36.13 55.76
CA PRO A 115 -24.88 36.66 56.62
C PRO A 115 -24.39 37.27 57.94
N PHE A 116 -25.14 38.30 58.35
CA PHE A 116 -25.30 38.84 59.70
C PHE A 116 -25.22 37.79 60.82
N PHE A 117 -24.60 38.12 61.95
CA PHE A 117 -25.21 38.01 63.29
C PHE A 117 -24.65 39.10 64.23
N LEU A 118 -25.53 39.51 65.14
CA LEU A 118 -25.58 40.73 65.96
C LEU A 118 -25.22 40.40 67.43
N VAL A 119 -24.81 41.43 68.20
CA VAL A 119 -24.81 41.56 69.69
C VAL A 119 -23.72 40.80 70.47
N GLU A 120 -22.84 41.55 71.15
CA GLU A 120 -23.06 42.04 72.53
C GLU A 120 -22.41 43.42 72.73
#